data_AF-A0A4P6L3F4-F1
#
_entry.id   AF-A0A4P6L3F4-F1
#
_cell.length_a   1.000
_cell.length_b   1.000
_cell.length_c   1.000
_cell.angle_alpha   90.00
_cell.angle_beta   90.00
_cell.angle_gamma   90.00
#
_symmetry.space_group_name_H-M   'P 1'
#
loop_
_entity.id
_entity.type
_entity.pdbx_description
1 polymer ?
#
loop_
_entity_poly.entity_id
_entity_poly.type
_entity_poly.pdbx_seq_one_letter_code
_entity_poly.pdbx_strand_id
1 'polypeptide(L)'
;MKKLIYASTLCMLAKCCFALGAPVVGLLEQYPVMADGMNVTARPTYIFTNQKLDAPTVFSGLVGVSNRLSVLCCFEVTNIKPIDMKTEFSKYASDEDFTDHLKKVAGHSHVYVASPLSDKKKWSPLMQTVVKIADNPADGSPFSAAVVQGTFEKASTPATFTMAGNKVSLRTRIDKRDNVRYSFEIGNKVYTFKEPLGPH
;
A
#
# COMPACT_ATOMS: atom_id res chain seq x y z
N MET A 1 12.11 -49.16 53.89
CA MET A 1 11.83 -48.96 52.45
C MET A 1 10.52 -48.19 52.30
N LYS A 2 10.56 -46.97 51.76
CA LYS A 2 9.47 -46.25 51.03
C LYS A 2 9.84 -44.76 50.99
N LYS A 3 10.41 -44.31 49.86
CA LYS A 3 10.60 -42.90 49.54
C LYS A 3 9.41 -42.47 48.69
N LEU A 4 8.57 -41.57 49.21
CA LEU A 4 7.53 -40.87 48.45
C LEU A 4 8.18 -39.66 47.78
N ILE A 5 8.31 -39.71 46.46
CA ILE A 5 8.76 -38.59 45.64
C ILE A 5 7.51 -37.96 45.02
N TYR A 6 7.13 -36.78 45.50
CA TYR A 6 6.14 -35.93 44.86
C TYR A 6 6.80 -35.24 43.66
N ALA A 7 6.36 -35.59 42.45
CA ALA A 7 6.73 -34.91 41.23
C ALA A 7 5.76 -33.74 40.98
N SER A 8 6.22 -32.53 41.23
CA SER A 8 5.51 -31.29 40.91
C SER A 8 5.66 -30.99 39.42
N THR A 9 4.65 -31.31 38.62
CA THR A 9 4.61 -31.02 37.19
C THR A 9 4.35 -29.52 36.97
N LEU A 10 5.43 -28.75 36.80
CA LEU A 10 5.39 -27.34 36.44
C LEU A 10 5.03 -27.21 34.94
N CYS A 11 3.74 -27.04 34.66
CA CYS A 11 3.26 -26.81 33.29
C CYS A 11 3.67 -25.38 32.86
N MET A 12 4.80 -25.27 32.14
CA MET A 12 5.21 -24.02 31.49
C MET A 12 4.20 -23.67 30.40
N LEU A 13 3.30 -22.73 30.70
CA LEU A 13 2.54 -21.98 29.73
C LEU A 13 3.53 -21.11 28.93
N ALA A 14 4.11 -21.68 27.88
CA ALA A 14 4.76 -20.91 26.84
C ALA A 14 3.69 -20.01 26.20
N LYS A 15 3.60 -18.76 26.67
CA LYS A 15 2.90 -17.70 25.96
C LYS A 15 3.55 -17.62 24.59
N CYS A 16 2.90 -18.18 23.56
CA CYS A 16 3.22 -17.93 22.18
C CYS A 16 3.08 -16.42 21.94
N CYS A 17 4.17 -15.69 22.19
CA CYS A 17 4.35 -14.34 21.71
C CYS A 17 4.51 -14.48 20.20
N PHE A 18 3.39 -14.57 19.49
CA PHE A 18 3.37 -14.28 18.07
C PHE A 18 3.80 -12.82 17.96
N ALA A 19 5.09 -12.61 17.72
CA ALA A 19 5.56 -11.35 17.19
C ALA A 19 4.80 -11.17 15.87
N LEU A 20 3.69 -10.43 15.92
CA LEU A 20 2.94 -9.99 14.75
C LEU A 20 3.98 -9.37 13.82
N GLY A 21 4.22 -10.02 12.68
CA GLY A 21 5.22 -9.59 11.72
C GLY A 21 5.04 -8.12 11.38
N ALA A 22 6.13 -7.44 11.03
CA ALA A 22 6.06 -6.05 10.59
C ALA A 22 5.00 -5.89 9.49
N PRO A 23 4.13 -4.85 9.54
CA PRO A 23 3.07 -4.68 8.57
C PRO A 23 3.66 -4.53 7.17
N VAL A 24 2.97 -5.09 6.16
CA VAL A 24 3.33 -4.83 4.76
C VAL A 24 3.13 -3.34 4.50
N VAL A 25 4.12 -2.70 3.88
CA VAL A 25 4.05 -1.31 3.43
C VAL A 25 4.33 -1.22 1.94
N GLY A 26 3.89 -0.14 1.33
CA GLY A 26 3.91 -0.03 -0.11
C GLY A 26 3.61 1.34 -0.68
N LEU A 27 3.40 1.33 -1.98
CA LEU A 27 2.92 2.43 -2.79
C LEU A 27 1.72 1.93 -3.60
N LEU A 28 0.61 2.63 -3.49
CA LEU A 28 -0.55 2.50 -4.36
C LEU A 28 -0.34 3.40 -5.57
N GLU A 29 -0.52 2.85 -6.76
CA GLU A 29 -0.54 3.59 -8.02
C GLU A 29 -1.87 3.31 -8.74
N GLN A 30 -2.59 4.37 -9.05
CA GLN A 30 -3.72 4.34 -9.97
C GLN A 30 -3.41 5.32 -11.10
N TYR A 31 -2.75 4.82 -12.13
CA TYR A 31 -2.35 5.60 -13.30
C TYR A 31 -3.31 5.29 -14.46
N PRO A 32 -3.97 6.30 -15.07
CA PRO A 32 -4.87 6.07 -16.19
C PRO A 32 -4.11 5.60 -17.42
N VAL A 33 -4.77 4.74 -18.19
CA VAL A 33 -4.35 4.35 -19.54
C VAL A 33 -5.19 5.16 -20.51
N MET A 34 -4.52 5.95 -21.35
CA MET A 34 -5.09 6.85 -22.33
C MET A 34 -5.12 6.18 -23.71
N ALA A 35 -6.26 6.23 -24.40
CA ALA A 35 -6.31 6.09 -25.85
C ALA A 35 -6.04 7.43 -26.51
N ASP A 36 -5.14 7.42 -27.49
CA ASP A 36 -4.80 8.57 -28.33
C ASP A 36 -4.43 9.84 -27.53
N GLY A 37 -3.94 9.67 -26.30
CA GLY A 37 -3.56 10.74 -25.37
C GLY A 37 -4.72 11.57 -24.79
N MET A 38 -5.98 11.26 -25.12
CA MET A 38 -7.13 12.12 -24.76
C MET A 38 -8.19 11.44 -23.91
N ASN A 39 -8.42 10.14 -24.09
CA ASN A 39 -9.53 9.44 -23.44
C ASN A 39 -9.04 8.33 -22.52
N VAL A 40 -9.49 8.30 -21.27
CA VAL A 40 -9.19 7.17 -20.38
C VAL A 40 -9.90 5.91 -20.86
N THR A 41 -9.13 4.85 -21.13
CA THR A 41 -9.65 3.52 -21.51
C THR A 41 -9.59 2.50 -20.40
N ALA A 42 -8.64 2.67 -19.46
CA ALA A 42 -8.54 1.84 -18.28
C ALA A 42 -7.91 2.63 -17.12
N ARG A 43 -8.21 2.23 -15.89
CA ARG A 43 -7.56 2.74 -14.67
C ARG A 43 -7.14 1.58 -13.79
N PRO A 44 -6.12 0.80 -14.22
CA PRO A 44 -5.61 -0.25 -13.36
C PRO A 44 -5.08 0.36 -12.06
N THR A 45 -5.26 -0.37 -10.98
CA THR A 45 -4.75 0.02 -9.67
C THR A 45 -3.79 -1.05 -9.19
N TYR A 46 -2.59 -0.64 -8.82
CA TYR A 46 -1.54 -1.53 -8.35
C TYR A 46 -1.10 -1.16 -6.95
N ILE A 47 -0.72 -2.18 -6.17
CA ILE A 47 -0.02 -2.00 -4.90
C ILE A 47 1.37 -2.62 -5.03
N PHE A 48 2.37 -1.76 -4.99
CA PHE A 48 3.79 -2.07 -4.95
C PHE A 48 4.20 -2.25 -3.49
N THR A 49 4.75 -3.40 -3.11
CA THR A 49 4.97 -3.76 -1.70
C THR A 49 6.43 -4.09 -1.40
N ASN A 50 6.81 -3.98 -0.11
CA ASN A 50 8.14 -4.36 0.38
C ASN A 50 8.32 -5.88 0.56
N GLN A 51 7.23 -6.65 0.69
CA GLN A 51 7.27 -8.09 0.94
C GLN A 51 6.08 -8.81 0.29
N LYS A 52 6.19 -10.13 0.14
CA LYS A 52 5.15 -10.97 -0.46
C LYS A 52 3.89 -10.97 0.43
N LEU A 53 2.71 -11.07 -0.18
CA LEU A 53 1.45 -11.28 0.52
C LEU A 53 1.17 -12.77 0.67
N ASP A 54 0.92 -13.19 1.91
CA ASP A 54 0.59 -14.59 2.23
C ASP A 54 -0.93 -14.84 2.32
N ALA A 55 -1.73 -13.77 2.29
CA ALA A 55 -3.19 -13.83 2.33
C ALA A 55 -3.81 -12.58 1.67
N PRO A 56 -5.10 -12.64 1.26
CA PRO A 56 -5.84 -11.47 0.84
C PRO A 56 -5.70 -10.34 1.87
N THR A 57 -5.36 -9.14 1.40
CA THR A 57 -4.91 -8.06 2.28
C THR A 57 -5.59 -6.75 1.93
N VAL A 58 -6.04 -6.05 2.97
CA VAL A 58 -6.57 -4.68 2.87
C VAL A 58 -5.46 -3.69 3.23
N PHE A 59 -5.36 -2.64 2.43
CA PHE A 59 -4.42 -1.54 2.60
C PHE A 59 -5.16 -0.22 2.80
N SER A 60 -4.68 0.57 3.75
CA SER A 60 -5.02 1.99 3.85
C SER A 60 -3.96 2.82 3.15
N GLY A 61 -4.41 3.69 2.25
CA GLY A 61 -3.57 4.76 1.69
C GLY A 61 -3.42 5.92 2.67
N LEU A 62 -2.26 6.55 2.63
CA LEU A 62 -1.85 7.63 3.50
C LEU A 62 -1.34 8.78 2.63
N VAL A 63 -2.07 9.90 2.65
CA VAL A 63 -1.80 11.05 1.79
C VAL A 63 -1.41 12.25 2.63
N GLY A 64 -0.31 12.91 2.27
CA GLY A 64 0.15 14.15 2.88
C GLY A 64 1.67 14.24 3.03
N VAL A 65 2.15 15.47 3.19
CA VAL A 65 3.56 15.82 3.46
C VAL A 65 3.77 16.38 4.88
N SER A 66 2.70 16.43 5.68
CA SER A 66 2.70 17.04 7.01
C SER A 66 2.84 16.00 8.13
N ASN A 67 2.85 16.47 9.39
CA ASN A 67 2.80 15.60 10.57
C ASN A 67 1.45 14.87 10.75
N ARG A 68 0.44 15.22 9.95
CA ARG A 68 -0.83 14.52 9.82
C ARG A 68 -1.04 14.05 8.38
N LEU A 69 -1.58 12.84 8.27
CA LEU A 69 -1.86 12.16 7.03
C LEU A 69 -3.36 11.95 6.92
N SER A 70 -3.92 12.25 5.76
CA SER A 70 -5.27 11.86 5.40
C SER A 70 -5.29 10.36 5.10
N VAL A 71 -6.28 9.65 5.64
CA VAL A 71 -6.46 8.22 5.40
C VAL A 71 -7.39 8.03 4.21
N LEU A 72 -6.89 7.35 3.21
CA LEU A 72 -7.63 6.79 2.09
C LEU A 72 -7.95 5.32 2.41
N CYS A 73 -9.16 5.03 2.87
CA CYS A 73 -9.57 3.66 3.11
C CYS A 73 -10.66 3.24 2.13
N CYS A 74 -10.50 2.14 1.41
CA CYS A 74 -9.33 1.26 1.37
C CYS A 74 -9.23 0.59 0.01
N PHE A 75 -8.06 0.01 -0.26
CA PHE A 75 -7.85 -0.90 -1.37
C PHE A 75 -7.64 -2.31 -0.85
N GLU A 76 -8.13 -3.30 -1.59
CA GLU A 76 -7.96 -4.71 -1.29
C GLU A 76 -7.19 -5.42 -2.41
N VAL A 77 -6.29 -6.30 -2.01
CA VAL A 77 -5.64 -7.28 -2.88
C VAL A 77 -6.24 -8.64 -2.54
N THR A 78 -7.04 -9.18 -3.44
CA THR A 78 -7.69 -10.49 -3.28
C THR A 78 -6.86 -11.61 -3.92
N ASN A 79 -6.23 -11.33 -5.06
CA ASN A 79 -5.30 -12.24 -5.72
C ASN A 79 -3.86 -12.02 -5.23
N ILE A 80 -3.36 -12.94 -4.41
CA ILE A 80 -2.02 -12.88 -3.82
C ILE A 80 -0.89 -13.34 -4.75
N LYS A 81 -1.18 -13.61 -6.04
CA LYS A 81 -0.14 -13.89 -7.03
C LYS A 81 0.47 -12.55 -7.48
N PRO A 82 1.77 -12.29 -7.22
CA PRO A 82 2.42 -11.10 -7.74
C PRO A 82 2.32 -11.06 -9.26
N ILE A 83 2.08 -9.88 -9.82
CA ILE A 83 2.09 -9.67 -11.27
C ILE A 83 3.50 -9.41 -11.78
N ASP A 84 3.73 -9.81 -13.03
CA ASP A 84 4.93 -9.42 -13.77
C ASP A 84 4.64 -8.13 -14.54
N MET A 85 5.27 -7.04 -14.12
CA MET A 85 5.10 -5.73 -14.75
C MET A 85 5.51 -5.73 -16.23
N LYS A 86 6.42 -6.60 -16.67
CA LYS A 86 6.76 -6.70 -18.11
C LYS A 86 5.57 -7.14 -18.95
N THR A 87 4.82 -8.12 -18.43
CA THR A 87 3.59 -8.59 -19.07
C THR A 87 2.52 -7.50 -19.04
N GLU A 88 2.40 -6.79 -17.91
CA GLU A 88 1.46 -5.68 -17.77
C GLU A 88 1.75 -4.52 -18.73
N PHE A 89 3.03 -4.16 -18.93
CA PHE A 89 3.44 -3.15 -19.91
C PHE A 89 3.10 -3.55 -21.34
N SER A 90 3.15 -4.84 -21.66
CA SER A 90 2.78 -5.33 -23.00
C SER A 90 1.28 -5.17 -23.27
N LYS A 91 0.44 -5.28 -22.23
CA LYS A 91 -1.02 -5.07 -22.34
C LYS A 91 -1.38 -3.62 -22.69
N TYR A 92 -0.58 -2.67 -22.23
CA TYR A 92 -0.81 -1.23 -22.39
C TYR A 92 0.30 -0.54 -23.20
N ALA A 93 0.97 -1.29 -24.08
CA ALA A 93 2.15 -0.81 -24.81
C ALA A 93 1.88 0.39 -25.75
N SER A 94 0.61 0.64 -26.09
CA SER A 94 0.20 1.80 -26.89
C SER A 94 0.20 3.11 -26.11
N ASP A 95 0.27 3.06 -24.78
CA ASP A 95 0.34 4.23 -23.91
C ASP A 95 1.75 4.31 -23.28
N GLU A 96 2.63 5.06 -23.95
CA GLU A 96 4.02 5.21 -23.54
C GLU A 96 4.11 5.88 -22.16
N ASP A 97 3.30 6.90 -21.88
CA ASP A 97 3.30 7.63 -20.60
C ASP A 97 2.95 6.71 -19.43
N PHE A 98 1.91 5.88 -19.59
CA PHE A 98 1.56 4.87 -18.60
C PHE A 98 2.73 3.92 -18.32
N THR A 99 3.32 3.35 -19.39
CA THR A 99 4.41 2.37 -19.20
C THR A 99 5.67 3.02 -18.62
N ASP A 100 5.99 4.24 -19.03
CA ASP A 100 7.19 4.95 -18.58
C ASP A 100 7.06 5.47 -17.16
N HIS A 101 5.88 5.90 -16.73
CA HIS A 101 5.61 6.22 -15.33
C HIS A 101 5.84 4.99 -14.45
N LEU A 102 5.17 3.87 -14.75
CA LEU A 102 5.22 2.67 -13.91
C LEU A 102 6.60 1.98 -13.92
N LYS A 103 7.39 2.09 -15.00
CA LYS A 103 8.80 1.62 -15.01
C LYS A 103 9.69 2.40 -14.04
N LYS A 104 9.35 3.66 -13.74
CA LYS A 104 10.12 4.53 -12.83
C LYS A 104 9.71 4.36 -11.37
N VAL A 105 8.60 3.68 -11.09
CA VAL A 105 8.22 3.29 -9.73
C VAL A 105 9.29 2.34 -9.16
N ALA A 106 9.79 2.64 -7.97
CA ALA A 106 10.95 1.95 -7.40
C ALA A 106 10.79 1.66 -5.90
N GLY A 107 11.64 0.78 -5.39
CA GLY A 107 11.70 0.42 -3.97
C GLY A 107 10.79 -0.75 -3.55
N HIS A 108 10.11 -1.36 -4.51
CA HIS A 108 9.23 -2.50 -4.31
C HIS A 108 9.94 -3.82 -4.61
N SER A 109 9.42 -4.91 -4.04
CA SER A 109 9.84 -6.28 -4.34
C SER A 109 8.73 -7.10 -5.01
N HIS A 110 7.47 -6.73 -4.81
CA HIS A 110 6.31 -7.40 -5.39
C HIS A 110 5.25 -6.37 -5.79
N VAL A 111 4.46 -6.69 -6.82
CA VAL A 111 3.36 -5.85 -7.31
C VAL A 111 2.10 -6.69 -7.39
N TYR A 112 0.96 -6.11 -7.01
CA TYR A 112 -0.34 -6.77 -7.06
C TYR A 112 -1.37 -5.85 -7.68
N VAL A 113 -2.35 -6.45 -8.38
CA VAL A 113 -3.56 -5.73 -8.75
C VAL A 113 -4.39 -5.53 -7.48
N ALA A 114 -4.87 -4.31 -7.30
CA ALA A 114 -5.74 -3.93 -6.21
C ALA A 114 -7.07 -3.39 -6.73
N SER A 115 -8.07 -3.35 -5.87
CA SER A 115 -9.36 -2.73 -6.16
C SER A 115 -9.87 -1.98 -4.94
N PRO A 116 -10.73 -0.97 -5.10
CA PRO A 116 -11.45 -0.39 -3.97
C PRO A 116 -12.10 -1.48 -3.12
N LEU A 117 -12.00 -1.35 -1.80
CA LEU A 117 -12.62 -2.28 -0.87
C LEU A 117 -14.12 -2.38 -1.17
N SER A 118 -14.61 -3.61 -1.37
CA SER A 118 -16.01 -3.89 -1.71
C SER A 118 -17.04 -3.28 -0.74
N ASP A 119 -16.73 -3.23 0.56
CA ASP A 119 -17.59 -2.62 1.58
C ASP A 119 -17.48 -1.08 1.57
N LYS A 120 -18.34 -0.44 0.78
CA LYS A 120 -18.40 1.03 0.64
C LYS A 120 -18.70 1.77 1.95
N LYS A 121 -19.28 1.11 2.96
CA LYS A 121 -19.57 1.76 4.27
C LYS A 121 -18.30 2.07 5.04
N LYS A 122 -17.19 1.39 4.72
CA LYS A 122 -15.87 1.62 5.32
C LYS A 122 -15.08 2.69 4.57
N TRP A 123 -15.61 3.25 3.49
CA TRP A 123 -14.88 4.24 2.70
C TRP A 123 -14.74 5.54 3.45
N SER A 124 -13.50 6.04 3.52
CA SER A 124 -13.28 7.40 3.99
C SER A 124 -13.83 8.42 2.97
N PRO A 125 -14.12 9.67 3.38
CA PRO A 125 -14.52 10.71 2.43
C PRO A 125 -13.52 10.89 1.29
N LEU A 126 -12.22 10.75 1.57
CA LEU A 126 -11.18 10.80 0.55
C LEU A 126 -11.32 9.66 -0.47
N MET A 127 -11.63 8.44 -0.03
CA MET A 127 -11.85 7.30 -0.93
C MET A 127 -13.05 7.52 -1.84
N GLN A 128 -14.13 8.10 -1.32
CA GLN A 128 -15.31 8.44 -2.13
C GLN A 128 -14.93 9.44 -3.24
N THR A 129 -14.11 10.45 -2.93
CA THR A 129 -13.61 11.39 -3.93
C THR A 129 -12.71 10.71 -4.97
N VAL A 130 -11.74 9.89 -4.53
CA VAL A 130 -10.82 9.20 -5.44
C VAL A 130 -11.55 8.26 -6.39
N VAL A 131 -12.49 7.45 -5.89
CA VAL A 131 -13.29 6.56 -6.74
C VAL A 131 -14.18 7.36 -7.69
N LYS A 132 -14.81 8.45 -7.23
CA LYS A 132 -15.63 9.30 -8.12
C LYS A 132 -14.81 9.92 -9.26
N ILE A 133 -13.58 10.34 -8.98
CA ILE A 133 -12.64 10.84 -10.00
C ILE A 133 -12.25 9.70 -10.95
N ALA A 134 -11.93 8.52 -10.41
CA ALA A 134 -11.57 7.35 -11.21
C ALA A 134 -12.71 6.90 -12.14
N ASP A 135 -13.97 7.00 -11.69
CA ASP A 135 -15.16 6.64 -12.47
C ASP A 135 -15.48 7.69 -13.57
N ASN A 136 -14.82 8.85 -13.59
CA ASN A 136 -14.97 9.86 -14.63
C ASN A 136 -13.98 9.60 -15.79
N PRO A 137 -14.43 9.12 -16.96
CA PRO A 137 -13.53 8.82 -18.09
C PRO A 137 -12.91 10.07 -18.73
N ALA A 138 -13.44 11.27 -18.44
CA ALA A 138 -12.88 12.54 -18.91
C ALA A 138 -11.83 13.12 -17.95
N ASP A 139 -11.69 12.56 -16.74
CA ASP A 139 -10.60 12.91 -15.85
C ASP A 139 -9.42 11.99 -16.20
N GLY A 140 -8.22 12.53 -16.41
CA GLY A 140 -6.99 11.79 -16.69
C GLY A 140 -5.98 11.84 -15.54
N SER A 141 -6.41 12.29 -14.35
CA SER A 141 -5.49 12.48 -13.23
C SER A 141 -5.03 11.14 -12.67
N PRO A 142 -3.72 10.94 -12.46
CA PRO A 142 -3.22 9.81 -11.69
C PRO A 142 -3.45 10.01 -10.20
N PHE A 143 -3.45 8.92 -9.45
CA PHE A 143 -3.51 8.96 -8.00
C PHE A 143 -2.51 7.99 -7.39
N SER A 144 -1.70 8.51 -6.46
CA SER A 144 -0.68 7.73 -5.78
C SER A 144 -0.70 8.00 -4.27
N ALA A 145 -0.44 6.95 -3.48
CA ALA A 145 -0.40 7.06 -2.03
C ALA A 145 0.52 6.01 -1.41
N ALA A 146 1.25 6.41 -0.37
CA ALA A 146 1.87 5.44 0.53
C ALA A 146 0.79 4.53 1.14
N VAL A 147 1.01 3.22 1.17
CA VAL A 147 0.06 2.28 1.79
C VAL A 147 0.68 1.51 2.94
N VAL A 148 -0.16 1.16 3.90
CA VAL A 148 0.15 0.23 4.99
C VAL A 148 -0.97 -0.81 5.10
N GLN A 149 -0.59 -2.06 5.34
CA GLN A 149 -1.51 -3.15 5.61
C GLN A 149 -2.33 -2.85 6.86
N GLY A 150 -3.64 -2.95 6.73
CA GLY A 150 -4.61 -2.69 7.78
C GLY A 150 -5.52 -1.49 7.50
N THR A 151 -6.40 -1.22 8.45
CA THR A 151 -7.43 -0.19 8.37
C THR A 151 -7.25 0.82 9.50
N PHE A 152 -7.60 2.07 9.26
CA PHE A 152 -7.76 3.07 10.33
C PHE A 152 -9.24 3.37 10.54
N GLU A 153 -9.63 3.56 11.81
CA GLU A 153 -11.00 3.98 12.15
C GLU A 153 -11.23 5.47 11.87
N LYS A 154 -10.15 6.26 11.84
CA LYS A 154 -10.20 7.72 11.68
C LYS A 154 -9.79 8.12 10.27
N ALA A 155 -10.42 9.17 9.73
CA ALA A 155 -10.10 9.74 8.44
C ALA A 155 -8.71 10.44 8.37
N SER A 156 -8.02 10.57 9.50
CA SER A 156 -6.65 11.05 9.54
C SER A 156 -5.87 10.39 10.67
N THR A 157 -4.55 10.32 10.50
CA THR A 157 -3.61 9.75 11.46
C THR A 157 -2.35 10.63 11.57
N PRO A 158 -1.64 10.67 12.70
CA PRO A 158 -0.31 11.28 12.73
C PRO A 158 0.64 10.53 11.79
N ALA A 159 1.70 11.21 11.34
CA ALA A 159 2.75 10.60 10.50
C ALA A 159 3.49 9.45 11.20
N THR A 160 3.44 9.39 12.53
CA THR A 160 3.88 8.25 13.34
C THR A 160 2.68 7.61 14.03
N PHE A 161 2.46 6.33 13.78
CA PHE A 161 1.28 5.58 14.23
C PHE A 161 1.66 4.14 14.60
N THR A 162 0.70 3.38 15.14
CA THR A 162 0.87 1.96 15.43
C THR A 162 -0.01 1.15 14.48
N MET A 163 0.55 0.13 13.85
CA MET A 163 -0.17 -0.82 13.01
C MET A 163 0.30 -2.24 13.29
N ALA A 164 -0.64 -3.17 13.50
CA ALA A 164 -0.33 -4.55 13.89
C ALA A 164 0.68 -4.64 15.06
N GLY A 165 0.55 -3.78 16.06
CA GLY A 165 1.47 -3.71 17.21
C GLY A 165 2.85 -3.09 16.95
N ASN A 166 3.15 -2.71 15.70
CA ASN A 166 4.41 -2.10 15.31
C ASN A 166 4.28 -0.58 15.21
N LYS A 167 5.26 0.15 15.75
CA LYS A 167 5.39 1.60 15.50
C LYS A 167 5.87 1.81 14.06
N VAL A 168 5.12 2.58 13.30
CA VAL A 168 5.39 2.95 11.91
C VAL A 168 5.51 4.46 11.81
N SER A 169 6.54 4.96 11.18
CA SER A 169 6.65 6.37 10.78
C SER A 169 6.67 6.49 9.27
N LEU A 170 5.84 7.37 8.70
CA LEU A 170 5.85 7.68 7.29
C LEU A 170 6.36 9.10 7.07
N ARG A 171 7.30 9.24 6.14
CA ARG A 171 7.76 10.52 5.64
C ARG A 171 7.61 10.61 4.13
N THR A 172 6.88 11.62 3.67
CA THR A 172 6.74 11.95 2.25
C THR A 172 7.57 13.18 1.92
N ARG A 173 8.34 13.13 0.84
CA ARG A 173 9.17 14.25 0.35
C ARG A 173 9.21 14.24 -1.18
N ILE A 174 9.28 15.41 -1.79
CA ILE A 174 9.68 15.55 -3.19
C ILE A 174 11.20 15.69 -3.22
N ASP A 175 11.89 14.89 -4.04
CA ASP A 175 13.32 15.00 -4.23
C ASP A 175 13.72 15.91 -5.40
N LYS A 176 15.02 16.20 -5.55
CA LYS A 176 15.53 17.17 -6.54
C LYS A 176 15.34 16.75 -8.00
N ARG A 177 14.87 15.54 -8.26
CA ARG A 177 14.61 14.99 -9.60
C ARG A 177 13.10 14.83 -9.83
N ASP A 178 12.31 15.63 -9.12
CA ASP A 178 10.85 15.63 -9.19
C ASP A 178 10.24 14.25 -8.95
N ASN A 179 10.80 13.48 -7.99
CA ASN A 179 10.19 12.23 -7.54
C ASN A 179 9.52 12.43 -6.19
N VAL A 180 8.34 11.85 -6.01
CA VAL A 180 7.74 11.70 -4.69
C VAL A 180 8.38 10.47 -4.03
N ARG A 181 8.90 10.67 -2.81
CA ARG A 181 9.55 9.64 -2.00
C ARG A 181 8.76 9.40 -0.73
N TYR A 182 8.39 8.14 -0.53
CA TYR A 182 7.70 7.65 0.67
C TYR A 182 8.65 6.76 1.47
N SER A 183 9.06 7.20 2.66
CA SER A 183 9.93 6.44 3.55
C SER A 183 9.15 5.98 4.77
N PHE A 184 9.03 4.65 4.91
CA PHE A 184 8.47 3.98 6.08
C PHE A 184 9.58 3.53 7.00
N GLU A 185 9.56 3.96 8.25
CA GLU A 185 10.42 3.46 9.32
C GLU A 185 9.61 2.50 10.22
N ILE A 186 10.07 1.27 10.34
CA ILE A 186 9.44 0.22 11.15
C ILE A 186 10.54 -0.49 11.95
N GLY A 187 10.57 -0.24 13.26
CA GLY A 187 11.70 -0.64 14.11
C GLY A 187 13.01 -0.03 13.58
N ASN A 188 14.01 -0.87 13.30
CA ASN A 188 15.32 -0.44 12.78
C ASN A 188 15.42 -0.49 11.24
N LYS A 189 14.32 -0.74 10.54
CA LYS A 189 14.30 -0.87 9.08
C LYS A 189 13.62 0.34 8.45
N VAL A 190 14.18 0.80 7.33
CA VAL A 190 13.59 1.85 6.50
C VAL A 190 13.27 1.27 5.12
N TYR A 191 12.02 1.33 4.72
CA TYR A 191 11.54 0.97 3.39
C TYR A 191 11.24 2.25 2.62
N THR A 192 11.78 2.41 1.41
CA THR A 192 11.58 3.62 0.62
C THR A 192 10.99 3.27 -0.73
N PHE A 193 9.87 3.89 -1.05
CA PHE A 193 9.23 3.84 -2.36
C PHE A 193 9.38 5.18 -3.06
N LYS A 194 9.42 5.15 -4.38
CA LYS A 194 9.51 6.35 -5.21
C LYS A 194 8.65 6.20 -6.45
N GLU A 195 8.05 7.30 -6.87
CA GLU A 195 7.43 7.49 -8.18
C GLU A 195 7.90 8.84 -8.75
N PRO A 196 7.93 9.00 -10.08
CA PRO A 196 8.08 10.33 -10.66
C PRO A 196 6.81 11.15 -10.37
N LEU A 197 6.96 12.46 -10.21
CA LEU A 197 5.83 13.37 -10.34
C LEU A 197 5.28 13.19 -11.76
N GLY A 198 3.99 12.85 -11.87
CA GLY A 198 3.34 12.69 -13.17
C GLY A 198 3.45 13.97 -14.02
N PRO A 199 3.25 13.88 -15.35
CA PRO A 199 3.23 15.06 -16.20
C PRO A 199 2.16 16.04 -15.70
N HIS A 200 2.57 17.30 -15.51
CA HIS A 200 1.69 18.43 -15.24
C HIS A 200 1.17 19.04 -16.55
#